data_AF-K8ENB1-F1
#
_entry.id   AF-K8ENB1-F1
#
_cell.length_a   1.000
_cell.length_b   1.000
_cell.length_c   1.000
_cell.angle_alpha   90.00
_cell.angle_beta   90.00
_cell.angle_gamma   90.00
#
_symmetry.space_group_name_H-M   'P 1'
#
loop_
_entity.id
_entity.type
_entity.pdbx_description
1 polymer ?
#
loop_
_entity_poly.entity_id
_entity_poly.type
_entity_poly.pdbx_seq_one_letter_code
_entity_poly.pdbx_strand_id
1 'polypeptide(L)'
;MVVEPYGSRTLDRSRFGVKRFMGGGSFPEFFVSQQPHGTGFLSKRLPREDTTQPLKRKERFSLEPDSISADLALENNTRPGHKSVEASKERTIKGIELRLGSGQNLAVSKKDLRNNEPSYVKYSAFRSEGSAKIIRMQEVSIDPLEPSKFRHKKVPKSSGTAIPETVHHSPEREKSSSVPEEWIIPASISNWKNPKGYTIPLDKRLAADGRNLNSLQINDKFANLSEVYIFFLLGLLYYITFNLIRPYI
;
A
#
# COMPACT_ATOMS: atom_id res chain seq x y z
N MET A 1 -49.97 -21.46 8.73
CA MET A 1 -50.43 -22.40 7.68
C MET A 1 -49.64 -23.68 7.86
N VAL A 2 -50.30 -24.82 7.96
CA VAL A 2 -49.67 -26.13 8.20
C VAL A 2 -49.48 -26.83 6.86
N VAL A 3 -48.26 -27.31 6.57
CA VAL A 3 -48.02 -28.21 5.43
C VAL A 3 -48.44 -29.60 5.85
N GLU A 4 -49.28 -30.26 5.05
CA GLU A 4 -49.76 -31.61 5.33
C GLU A 4 -48.60 -32.64 5.31
N PRO A 5 -48.67 -33.71 6.12
CA PRO A 5 -47.67 -34.77 6.12
C PRO A 5 -47.65 -35.54 4.80
N TYR A 6 -46.51 -36.18 4.52
CA TYR A 6 -46.32 -36.99 3.31
C TYR A 6 -47.44 -38.03 3.15
N GLY A 7 -47.97 -38.16 1.93
CA GLY A 7 -49.10 -39.05 1.61
C GLY A 7 -50.50 -38.43 1.76
N SER A 8 -50.63 -37.28 2.44
CA SER A 8 -51.91 -36.55 2.56
C SER A 8 -51.98 -35.26 1.75
N ARG A 9 -50.87 -34.87 1.10
CA ARG A 9 -50.73 -33.60 0.38
C ARG A 9 -51.49 -33.62 -0.94
N THR A 10 -52.26 -32.57 -1.21
CA THR A 10 -52.96 -32.39 -2.48
C THR A 10 -52.33 -31.26 -3.32
N LEU A 11 -52.27 -31.46 -4.65
CA LEU A 11 -51.66 -30.50 -5.58
C LEU A 11 -52.65 -29.38 -5.95
N ASP A 12 -52.58 -28.23 -5.28
CA ASP A 12 -53.35 -27.04 -5.68
C ASP A 12 -52.54 -26.15 -6.65
N ARG A 13 -52.83 -26.28 -7.96
CA ARG A 13 -52.12 -25.58 -9.04
C ARG A 13 -52.27 -24.06 -9.01
N SER A 14 -53.32 -23.53 -8.36
CA SER A 14 -53.57 -22.08 -8.27
C SER A 14 -52.58 -21.34 -7.35
N ARG A 15 -51.81 -22.08 -6.56
CA ARG A 15 -51.02 -21.57 -5.42
C ARG A 15 -49.52 -21.85 -5.55
N PHE A 16 -49.05 -22.26 -6.72
CA PHE A 16 -47.63 -22.37 -7.07
C PHE A 16 -46.98 -20.98 -7.22
N GLY A 17 -46.90 -20.26 -6.11
CA GLY A 17 -46.12 -19.06 -5.93
C GLY A 17 -45.30 -19.19 -4.65
N VAL A 18 -44.12 -18.57 -4.63
CA VAL A 18 -43.02 -18.60 -3.64
C VAL A 18 -43.44 -18.56 -2.15
N LYS A 19 -44.70 -18.25 -1.82
CA LYS A 19 -45.21 -17.96 -0.47
C LYS A 19 -45.62 -19.17 0.39
N ARG A 20 -45.53 -20.43 -0.07
CA ARG A 20 -46.02 -21.60 0.73
C ARG A 20 -45.00 -22.63 1.21
N PHE A 21 -43.77 -22.59 0.72
CA PHE A 21 -42.71 -23.48 1.21
C PHE A 21 -42.10 -22.86 2.48
N MET A 22 -42.78 -22.99 3.62
CA MET A 22 -42.43 -22.31 4.89
C MET A 22 -40.92 -22.25 5.17
N GLY A 23 -40.32 -23.38 5.53
CA GLY A 23 -38.88 -23.54 5.76
C GLY A 23 -38.12 -24.03 4.52
N GLY A 24 -38.71 -23.91 3.33
CA GLY A 24 -38.20 -24.49 2.09
C GLY A 24 -38.52 -25.98 1.90
N GLY A 25 -37.95 -26.56 0.84
CA GLY A 25 -38.16 -27.95 0.42
C GLY A 25 -39.06 -28.09 -0.80
N SER A 26 -38.65 -28.91 -1.76
CA SER A 26 -39.44 -29.31 -2.94
C SER A 26 -40.06 -30.67 -2.69
N PHE A 27 -41.33 -30.84 -3.02
CA PHE A 27 -42.07 -32.09 -2.84
C PHE A 27 -41.91 -32.98 -4.09
N PRO A 28 -41.08 -34.04 -4.05
CA PRO A 28 -40.81 -34.89 -5.22
C PRO A 28 -42.05 -35.61 -5.75
N GLU A 29 -43.05 -35.83 -4.91
CA GLU A 29 -44.32 -36.51 -5.26
C GLU A 29 -45.17 -35.75 -6.30
N PHE A 30 -44.90 -34.46 -6.53
CA PHE A 30 -45.77 -33.61 -7.34
C PHE A 30 -45.32 -33.43 -8.80
N PHE A 31 -44.23 -34.05 -9.25
CA PHE A 31 -43.75 -34.05 -10.65
C PHE A 31 -43.83 -32.69 -11.40
N VAL A 32 -43.74 -31.59 -10.67
CA VAL A 32 -43.75 -30.22 -11.16
C VAL A 32 -42.53 -29.54 -10.59
N SER A 33 -41.88 -28.68 -11.38
CA SER A 33 -40.72 -27.92 -10.91
C SER A 33 -41.14 -26.96 -9.79
N GLN A 34 -40.63 -27.23 -8.59
CA GLN A 34 -40.83 -26.37 -7.41
C GLN A 34 -39.49 -25.74 -7.08
N GLN A 35 -39.47 -24.41 -7.02
CA GLN A 35 -38.26 -23.64 -6.77
C GLN A 35 -38.43 -22.83 -5.49
N PRO A 36 -38.42 -23.49 -4.31
CA PRO A 36 -38.41 -22.76 -3.05
C PRO A 36 -37.18 -21.84 -3.02
N HIS A 37 -37.37 -20.60 -2.58
CA HIS A 37 -36.32 -19.57 -2.49
C HIS A 37 -35.52 -19.29 -3.78
N GLY A 38 -36.07 -19.56 -4.97
CA GLY A 38 -35.39 -19.26 -6.25
C GLY A 38 -34.19 -20.16 -6.55
N THR A 39 -34.16 -21.34 -5.93
CA THR A 39 -33.16 -22.38 -6.21
C THR A 39 -33.35 -22.99 -7.61
N GLY A 40 -32.25 -23.43 -8.25
CA GLY A 40 -32.29 -24.09 -9.56
C GLY A 40 -32.28 -23.17 -10.78
N PHE A 41 -32.16 -21.85 -10.63
CA PHE A 41 -31.86 -20.94 -11.74
C PHE A 41 -30.36 -20.84 -12.00
N LEU A 42 -29.98 -20.78 -13.28
CA LEU A 42 -28.60 -20.46 -13.67
C LEU A 42 -28.28 -19.03 -13.26
N SER A 43 -27.40 -18.88 -12.27
CA SER A 43 -26.84 -17.60 -11.87
C SER A 43 -25.56 -17.32 -12.65
N LYS A 44 -25.40 -16.08 -13.12
CA LYS A 44 -24.13 -15.57 -13.67
C LYS A 44 -23.17 -15.06 -12.59
N ARG A 45 -23.61 -15.06 -11.32
CA ARG A 45 -22.82 -14.56 -10.18
C ARG A 45 -22.01 -15.69 -9.57
N LEU A 46 -20.81 -15.36 -9.08
CA LEU A 46 -20.03 -16.29 -8.26
C LEU A 46 -20.84 -16.67 -7.01
N PRO A 47 -20.74 -17.93 -6.55
CA PRO A 47 -21.40 -18.36 -5.32
C PRO A 47 -21.00 -17.49 -4.13
N ARG A 48 -21.97 -17.18 -3.27
CA ARG A 48 -21.69 -16.58 -1.96
C ARG A 48 -21.26 -17.71 -1.03
N GLU A 49 -19.98 -17.74 -0.69
CA GLU A 49 -19.42 -18.66 0.30
C GLU A 49 -19.30 -17.92 1.64
N ASP A 50 -20.27 -18.12 2.55
CA ASP A 50 -20.16 -17.66 3.94
C ASP A 50 -19.42 -18.72 4.76
N THR A 51 -18.20 -19.08 4.36
CA THR A 51 -17.43 -20.10 5.08
C THR A 51 -16.68 -19.42 6.23
N THR A 52 -17.06 -19.72 7.47
CA THR A 52 -16.27 -19.39 8.67
C THR A 52 -14.92 -20.10 8.71
N GLN A 53 -14.66 -21.00 7.75
CA GLN A 53 -13.39 -21.70 7.61
C GLN A 53 -12.45 -20.88 6.72
N PRO A 54 -11.27 -20.49 7.20
CA PRO A 54 -10.34 -19.73 6.41
C PRO A 54 -9.91 -20.55 5.19
N LEU A 55 -10.11 -19.98 4.00
CA LEU A 55 -9.45 -20.46 2.78
C LEU A 55 -7.94 -20.55 3.06
N LYS A 56 -7.25 -21.56 2.53
CA LYS A 56 -5.79 -21.80 2.68
C LYS A 56 -4.89 -20.66 2.13
N ARG A 57 -5.46 -19.49 1.84
CA ARG A 57 -4.88 -18.39 1.09
C ARG A 57 -4.71 -17.21 2.04
N LYS A 58 -3.48 -16.65 2.06
CA LYS A 58 -3.03 -15.43 2.75
C LYS A 58 -4.13 -14.79 3.62
N GLU A 59 -3.97 -14.90 4.93
CA GLU A 59 -4.84 -14.25 5.91
C GLU A 59 -5.03 -12.77 5.55
N ARG A 60 -6.29 -12.33 5.53
CA ARG A 60 -6.68 -10.94 5.29
C ARG A 60 -7.52 -10.51 6.47
N PHE A 61 -7.04 -9.53 7.22
CA PHE A 61 -7.87 -8.81 8.17
C PHE A 61 -8.89 -8.04 7.36
N SER A 62 -10.18 -8.28 7.55
CA SER A 62 -11.24 -7.62 6.77
C SER A 62 -12.54 -7.43 7.53
N LEU A 63 -12.64 -8.02 8.72
CA LEU A 63 -13.83 -8.00 9.55
C LEU A 63 -13.57 -7.11 10.76
N GLU A 64 -14.61 -6.40 11.23
CA GLU A 64 -14.61 -5.61 12.47
C GLU A 64 -13.98 -6.31 13.70
N PRO A 65 -14.25 -7.60 14.00
CA PRO A 65 -13.60 -8.30 15.12
C PRO A 65 -12.06 -8.35 15.04
N ASP A 66 -11.47 -8.19 13.86
CA ASP A 66 -10.02 -8.16 13.68
C ASP A 66 -9.38 -6.87 14.26
N SER A 67 -10.19 -5.82 14.47
CA SER A 67 -9.75 -4.50 14.94
C SER A 67 -9.83 -4.31 16.46
N ILE A 68 -10.42 -5.29 17.16
CA ILE A 68 -10.62 -5.25 18.62
C ILE A 68 -9.31 -5.60 19.33
N SER A 69 -8.99 -4.90 20.43
CA SER A 69 -7.82 -5.21 21.24
C SER A 69 -7.91 -6.62 21.81
N ALA A 70 -6.89 -7.44 21.56
CA ALA A 70 -6.78 -8.79 22.10
C ALA A 70 -6.23 -8.76 23.54
N ASP A 71 -6.96 -8.09 24.44
CA ASP A 71 -6.49 -7.83 25.83
C ASP A 71 -6.45 -9.11 26.71
N LEU A 72 -6.96 -10.24 26.22
CA LEU A 72 -7.11 -11.49 26.99
C LEU A 72 -6.29 -12.68 26.47
N ALA A 73 -5.52 -12.52 25.38
CA ALA A 73 -4.80 -13.63 24.76
C ALA A 73 -3.32 -13.69 25.18
N LEU A 74 -3.02 -13.76 26.48
CA LEU A 74 -1.63 -13.94 26.95
C LEU A 74 -1.11 -15.37 26.75
N GLU A 75 -2.02 -16.36 26.64
CA GLU A 75 -1.67 -17.79 26.67
C GLU A 75 -0.92 -18.30 25.44
N ASN A 76 -0.98 -17.60 24.30
CA ASN A 76 -0.42 -18.06 23.02
C ASN A 76 0.72 -17.19 22.46
N ASN A 77 1.23 -16.22 23.24
CA ASN A 77 2.33 -15.34 22.84
C ASN A 77 3.71 -15.93 23.13
N THR A 78 3.86 -17.26 23.04
CA THR A 78 5.15 -17.92 23.23
C THR A 78 5.82 -18.18 21.88
N ARG A 79 7.13 -17.98 21.83
CA ARG A 79 7.92 -18.34 20.65
C ARG A 79 7.79 -19.85 20.42
N PRO A 80 7.57 -20.32 19.18
CA PRO A 80 7.57 -21.75 18.87
C PRO A 80 8.85 -22.44 19.38
N GLY A 81 8.73 -23.71 19.79
CA GLY A 81 9.84 -24.45 20.39
C GLY A 81 11.07 -24.56 19.49
N HIS A 82 12.25 -24.70 20.11
CA HIS A 82 13.57 -24.69 19.46
C HIS A 82 13.65 -25.58 18.20
N LYS A 83 13.21 -26.85 18.33
CA LYS A 83 13.22 -27.84 17.23
C LYS A 83 12.40 -27.39 16.01
N SER A 84 11.28 -26.70 16.22
CA SER A 84 10.42 -26.19 15.13
C SER A 84 11.07 -25.01 14.40
N VAL A 85 11.75 -24.15 15.14
CA VAL A 85 12.53 -23.02 14.60
C VAL A 85 13.70 -23.54 13.77
N GLU A 86 14.43 -24.55 14.26
CA GLU A 86 15.53 -25.19 13.51
C GLU A 86 15.04 -25.84 12.21
N ALA A 87 13.97 -26.63 12.28
CA ALA A 87 13.38 -27.23 11.08
C ALA A 87 12.93 -26.18 10.04
N SER A 88 12.36 -25.06 10.50
CA SER A 88 11.97 -23.95 9.62
C SER A 88 13.18 -23.23 9.02
N LYS A 89 14.25 -23.04 9.81
CA LYS A 89 15.53 -22.48 9.36
C LYS A 89 16.14 -23.35 8.27
N GLU A 90 16.24 -24.67 8.47
CA GLU A 90 16.79 -25.59 7.47
C GLU A 90 15.99 -25.60 6.17
N ARG A 91 14.66 -25.62 6.26
CA ARG A 91 13.78 -25.53 5.08
C ARG A 91 14.01 -24.23 4.30
N THR A 92 14.18 -23.11 5.03
CA THR A 92 14.41 -21.80 4.43
C THR A 92 15.78 -21.71 3.78
N ILE A 93 16.83 -22.21 4.45
CA ILE A 93 18.19 -22.28 3.91
C ILE A 93 18.20 -23.09 2.61
N LYS A 94 17.65 -24.32 2.62
CA LYS A 94 17.54 -25.16 1.43
C LYS A 94 16.80 -24.46 0.30
N GLY A 95 15.71 -23.75 0.61
CA GLY A 95 14.96 -22.97 -0.38
C GLY A 95 15.74 -21.80 -0.99
N ILE A 96 16.56 -21.11 -0.17
CA ILE A 96 17.42 -20.01 -0.62
C ILE A 96 18.58 -20.54 -1.47
N GLU A 97 19.24 -21.61 -1.04
CA GLU A 97 20.34 -22.26 -1.76
C GLU A 97 19.90 -22.70 -3.16
N LEU A 98 18.72 -23.31 -3.29
CA LEU A 98 18.14 -23.67 -4.59
C LEU A 98 17.96 -22.46 -5.52
N ARG A 99 17.57 -21.30 -4.97
CA ARG A 99 17.40 -20.07 -5.77
C ARG A 99 18.74 -19.42 -6.12
N LEU A 100 19.68 -19.35 -5.18
CA LEU A 100 21.01 -18.78 -5.40
C LEU A 100 21.80 -19.59 -6.42
N GLY A 101 21.75 -20.93 -6.33
CA GLY A 101 22.38 -21.82 -7.31
C GLY A 101 21.85 -21.58 -8.73
N SER A 102 20.57 -21.27 -8.90
CA SER A 102 20.01 -20.93 -10.22
C SER A 102 20.49 -19.57 -10.76
N GLY A 103 20.70 -18.58 -9.89
CA GLY A 103 21.12 -17.22 -10.27
C GLY A 103 22.62 -17.09 -10.54
N GLN A 104 23.46 -17.85 -9.83
CA GLN A 104 24.91 -17.88 -10.05
C GLN A 104 25.28 -18.48 -11.43
N ASN A 105 24.43 -19.35 -11.99
CA ASN A 105 24.64 -19.99 -13.30
C ASN A 105 24.63 -19.04 -14.51
N LEU A 106 24.28 -17.75 -14.35
CA LEU A 106 24.39 -16.76 -15.43
C LEU A 106 25.76 -16.07 -15.47
N ALA A 107 26.52 -16.08 -14.36
CA ALA A 107 27.79 -15.36 -14.26
C ALA A 107 29.01 -16.26 -14.55
N VAL A 108 28.87 -17.58 -14.43
CA VAL A 108 29.95 -18.55 -14.66
C VAL A 108 29.67 -19.29 -15.96
N SER A 109 30.59 -19.18 -16.93
CA SER A 109 30.53 -19.94 -18.19
C SER A 109 30.45 -21.44 -17.88
N LYS A 110 29.36 -22.08 -18.34
CA LYS A 110 29.11 -23.50 -18.11
C LYS A 110 30.19 -24.32 -18.81
N LYS A 111 31.04 -25.00 -18.02
CA LYS A 111 31.82 -26.14 -18.51
C LYS A 111 30.99 -27.41 -18.30
N ASP A 112 30.45 -27.92 -19.41
CA ASP A 112 30.06 -29.30 -19.74
C ASP A 112 30.04 -30.37 -18.64
N LEU A 113 29.14 -30.29 -17.65
CA LEU A 113 28.93 -31.37 -16.68
C LEU A 113 27.44 -31.56 -16.32
N ARG A 114 26.56 -31.57 -17.32
CA ARG A 114 25.19 -32.08 -17.11
C ARG A 114 25.12 -33.53 -17.57
N ASN A 115 24.84 -34.43 -16.62
CA ASN A 115 24.53 -35.82 -16.94
C ASN A 115 23.22 -35.85 -17.76
N ASN A 116 23.32 -36.11 -19.07
CA ASN A 116 22.18 -36.18 -20.00
C ASN A 116 21.44 -37.52 -19.89
N GLU A 117 21.08 -37.91 -18.68
CA GLU A 117 20.30 -39.13 -18.47
C GLU A 117 18.83 -38.91 -18.85
N PRO A 118 18.21 -39.82 -19.63
CA PRO A 118 16.82 -39.69 -20.03
C PRO A 118 15.88 -39.94 -18.84
N SER A 119 14.94 -39.02 -18.61
CA SER A 119 13.89 -39.16 -17.60
C SER A 119 12.61 -39.71 -18.22
N TYR A 120 11.94 -40.65 -17.55
CA TYR A 120 10.67 -41.21 -18.01
C TYR A 120 9.51 -40.67 -17.17
N VAL A 121 8.54 -40.03 -17.81
CA VAL A 121 7.35 -39.45 -17.17
C VAL A 121 6.11 -40.19 -17.64
N LYS A 122 5.30 -40.68 -16.69
CA LYS A 122 3.98 -41.25 -17.00
C LYS A 122 2.96 -40.13 -17.15
N TYR A 123 2.37 -40.04 -18.34
CA TYR A 123 1.35 -39.05 -18.70
C TYR A 123 0.01 -39.74 -18.93
N SER A 124 -0.99 -39.35 -18.13
CA SER A 124 -2.38 -39.75 -18.32
C SER A 124 -3.16 -38.58 -18.91
N ALA A 125 -3.62 -38.71 -20.15
CA ALA A 125 -4.48 -37.70 -20.77
C ALA A 125 -5.93 -37.86 -20.31
N PHE A 126 -6.57 -36.75 -19.91
CA PHE A 126 -7.97 -36.73 -19.43
C PHE A 126 -8.99 -37.29 -20.45
N ARG A 127 -8.68 -37.25 -21.75
CA ARG A 127 -9.57 -37.71 -22.84
C ARG A 127 -9.12 -39.02 -23.49
N SER A 128 -8.04 -39.65 -23.03
CA SER A 128 -7.55 -40.90 -23.62
C SER A 128 -8.11 -42.06 -22.81
N GLU A 129 -9.02 -42.82 -23.41
CA GLU A 129 -9.61 -44.00 -22.80
C GLU A 129 -8.51 -45.05 -22.51
N GLY A 130 -8.20 -45.23 -21.23
CA GLY A 130 -7.58 -46.44 -20.70
C GLY A 130 -6.05 -46.60 -20.76
N SER A 131 -5.29 -45.79 -21.51
CA SER A 131 -3.82 -45.95 -21.57
C SER A 131 -3.05 -44.70 -21.17
N ALA A 132 -2.31 -44.80 -20.06
CA ALA A 132 -1.29 -43.84 -19.71
C ALA A 132 -0.06 -44.04 -20.61
N LYS A 133 0.49 -42.95 -21.14
CA LYS A 133 1.67 -42.96 -22.02
C LYS A 133 2.93 -42.74 -21.19
N ILE A 134 4.00 -43.47 -21.48
CA ILE A 134 5.32 -43.20 -20.87
C ILE A 134 6.12 -42.36 -21.86
N ILE A 135 6.52 -41.17 -21.45
CA ILE A 135 7.26 -40.20 -22.27
C ILE A 135 8.71 -40.19 -21.80
N ARG A 136 9.65 -40.36 -22.74
CA ARG A 136 11.08 -40.18 -22.50
C ARG A 136 11.47 -38.74 -22.76
N MET A 137 11.87 -38.02 -21.72
CA MET A 137 12.34 -36.64 -21.74
C MET A 137 13.87 -36.63 -21.72
N GLN A 138 14.48 -35.90 -22.65
CA GLN A 138 15.93 -35.71 -22.73
C GLN A 138 16.24 -34.25 -23.02
N GLU A 139 17.20 -33.68 -22.28
CA GLU A 139 17.67 -32.30 -22.52
C GLU A 139 18.45 -32.24 -23.84
N VAL A 140 18.12 -31.28 -24.69
CA VAL A 140 18.85 -31.05 -25.95
C VAL A 140 20.18 -30.40 -25.60
N SER A 141 21.29 -30.92 -26.15
CA SER A 141 22.62 -30.33 -26.00
C SER A 141 22.65 -28.91 -26.59
N ILE A 142 23.17 -27.95 -25.82
CA ILE A 142 23.27 -26.54 -26.20
C ILE A 142 24.70 -26.27 -26.67
N ASP A 143 24.87 -25.54 -27.78
CA ASP A 143 26.20 -25.12 -28.25
C ASP A 143 26.82 -24.09 -27.29
N PRO A 144 28.01 -24.35 -26.74
CA PRO A 144 28.67 -23.43 -25.81
C PRO A 144 29.04 -22.07 -26.42
N LEU A 145 29.14 -21.97 -27.75
CA LEU A 145 29.45 -20.72 -28.47
C LEU A 145 28.21 -19.98 -28.97
N GLU A 146 27.02 -20.55 -28.80
CA GLU A 146 25.77 -19.93 -29.25
C GLU A 146 25.45 -18.69 -28.39
N PRO A 147 25.28 -17.49 -29.00
CA PRO A 147 24.93 -16.28 -28.26
C PRO A 147 23.46 -16.31 -27.78
N SER A 148 23.10 -15.38 -26.89
CA SER A 148 21.72 -15.26 -26.39
C SER A 148 20.71 -15.03 -27.53
N LYS A 149 19.67 -15.87 -27.59
CA LYS A 149 18.58 -15.79 -28.58
C LYS A 149 17.62 -14.62 -28.36
N PHE A 150 17.56 -14.06 -27.15
CA PHE A 150 16.52 -13.11 -26.74
C PHE A 150 17.09 -11.74 -26.36
N ARG A 151 16.37 -10.68 -26.76
CA ARG A 151 16.65 -9.29 -26.36
C ARG A 151 15.87 -8.93 -25.09
N HIS A 152 16.47 -8.12 -24.22
CA HIS A 152 15.79 -7.62 -23.02
C HIS A 152 14.69 -6.60 -23.39
N LYS A 153 13.42 -6.93 -23.09
CA LYS A 153 12.27 -6.04 -23.29
C LYS A 153 11.84 -5.44 -21.95
N LYS A 154 11.80 -4.11 -21.86
CA LYS A 154 11.21 -3.40 -20.70
C LYS A 154 9.69 -3.43 -20.83
N VAL A 155 9.02 -4.09 -19.91
CA VAL A 155 7.56 -4.10 -19.80
C VAL A 155 7.14 -3.19 -18.64
N PRO A 156 6.01 -2.46 -18.77
CA PRO A 156 5.48 -1.71 -17.64
C PRO A 156 5.18 -2.67 -16.50
N LYS A 157 5.30 -2.17 -15.26
CA LYS A 157 4.94 -2.96 -14.09
C LYS A 157 3.48 -3.39 -14.21
N SER A 158 3.20 -4.68 -14.06
CA SER A 158 1.83 -5.16 -14.09
C SER A 158 1.02 -4.45 -13.00
N SER A 159 -0.25 -4.17 -13.28
CA SER A 159 -1.20 -3.78 -12.23
C SER A 159 -1.19 -4.90 -11.18
N GLY A 160 -0.64 -4.61 -10.01
CA GLY A 160 -0.35 -5.64 -9.00
C GLY A 160 -1.58 -6.51 -8.73
N THR A 161 -1.39 -7.82 -8.78
CA THR A 161 -2.45 -8.82 -8.52
C THR A 161 -2.87 -8.84 -7.04
N ALA A 162 -2.15 -8.12 -6.18
CA ALA A 162 -2.54 -7.92 -4.80
C ALA A 162 -3.71 -6.92 -4.75
N ILE A 163 -4.94 -7.45 -4.62
CA ILE A 163 -6.11 -6.68 -4.20
C ILE A 163 -5.70 -5.84 -2.97
N PRO A 164 -5.92 -4.51 -2.97
CA PRO A 164 -5.54 -3.66 -1.85
C PRO A 164 -6.07 -4.23 -0.53
N GLU A 165 -5.23 -4.15 0.50
CA GLU A 165 -5.62 -4.60 1.84
C GLU A 165 -6.66 -3.63 2.41
N THR A 166 -7.61 -4.14 3.19
CA THR A 166 -8.63 -3.29 3.81
C THR A 166 -7.96 -2.45 4.90
N VAL A 167 -8.21 -1.15 4.89
CA VAL A 167 -7.61 -0.25 5.88
C VAL A 167 -8.49 -0.20 7.12
N HIS A 168 -7.96 -0.66 8.25
CA HIS A 168 -8.65 -0.68 9.54
C HIS A 168 -8.44 0.65 10.27
N HIS A 169 -9.17 1.69 9.84
CA HIS A 169 -9.18 2.97 10.53
C HIS A 169 -10.02 2.88 11.82
N SER A 170 -9.69 3.70 12.82
CA SER A 170 -10.68 4.03 13.85
C SER A 170 -11.89 4.73 13.21
N PRO A 171 -13.05 4.75 13.86
CA PRO A 171 -14.15 5.62 13.45
C PRO A 171 -13.64 7.05 13.20
N GLU A 172 -14.18 7.70 12.16
CA GLU A 172 -13.81 9.08 11.86
C GLU A 172 -14.12 9.96 13.09
N ARG A 173 -13.11 10.72 13.53
CA ARG A 173 -13.32 11.70 14.60
C ARG A 173 -14.20 12.82 14.07
N GLU A 174 -15.16 13.26 14.89
CA GLU A 174 -15.97 14.43 14.59
C GLU A 174 -15.04 15.63 14.35
N LYS A 175 -15.18 16.28 13.19
CA LYS A 175 -14.40 17.45 12.82
C LYS A 175 -15.09 18.69 13.37
N SER A 176 -14.39 19.49 14.19
CA SER A 176 -14.89 20.82 14.54
C SER A 176 -14.87 21.73 13.31
N SER A 177 -15.81 22.66 13.22
CA SER A 177 -15.91 23.58 12.08
C SER A 177 -14.75 24.59 11.99
N SER A 178 -14.03 24.84 13.10
CA SER A 178 -12.91 25.79 13.14
C SER A 178 -11.59 25.20 12.61
N VAL A 179 -11.39 23.89 12.74
CA VAL A 179 -10.12 23.24 12.37
C VAL A 179 -9.79 23.40 10.89
N PRO A 180 -10.72 23.23 9.92
CA PRO A 180 -10.41 23.47 8.52
C PRO A 180 -9.89 24.89 8.25
N GLU A 181 -10.42 25.90 8.94
CA GLU A 181 -10.05 27.31 8.77
C GLU A 181 -8.67 27.63 9.35
N GLU A 182 -8.40 27.14 10.56
CA GLU A 182 -7.09 27.30 11.23
C GLU A 182 -5.95 26.66 10.43
N TRP A 183 -6.26 25.61 9.67
CA TRP A 183 -5.29 24.87 8.85
C TRP A 183 -5.29 25.28 7.37
N ILE A 184 -5.89 26.42 7.02
CA ILE A 184 -5.74 27.01 5.67
C ILE A 184 -4.32 27.53 5.50
N ILE A 185 -3.52 26.81 4.70
CA ILE A 185 -2.17 27.25 4.32
C ILE A 185 -2.28 28.31 3.22
N PRO A 186 -1.77 29.54 3.43
CA PRO A 186 -1.84 30.60 2.42
C PRO A 186 -0.96 30.28 1.21
N ALA A 187 -1.32 30.84 0.05
CA ALA A 187 -0.55 30.68 -1.18
C ALA A 187 0.88 31.23 -1.01
N SER A 188 1.89 30.43 -1.38
CA SER A 188 3.28 30.85 -1.33
C SER A 188 3.63 31.70 -2.55
N ILE A 189 3.93 32.99 -2.31
CA ILE A 189 4.40 33.93 -3.33
C ILE A 189 5.89 34.16 -3.11
N SER A 190 6.71 33.73 -4.06
CA SER A 190 8.17 33.89 -3.95
C SER A 190 8.65 35.19 -4.58
N ASN A 191 9.65 35.83 -3.97
CA ASN A 191 10.27 37.05 -4.49
C ASN A 191 11.21 36.79 -5.68
N TRP A 192 11.61 35.54 -5.93
CA TRP A 192 12.63 35.19 -6.92
C TRP A 192 12.12 34.37 -8.09
N LYS A 193 11.17 33.45 -7.87
CA LYS A 193 10.71 32.49 -8.87
C LYS A 193 9.22 32.70 -9.19
N ASN A 194 8.94 32.89 -10.48
CA ASN A 194 7.60 32.89 -11.04
C ASN A 194 7.58 32.07 -12.34
N PRO A 195 7.67 30.73 -12.27
CA PRO A 195 7.87 29.89 -13.45
C PRO A 195 6.69 29.94 -14.42
N LYS A 196 5.48 30.20 -13.92
CA LYS A 196 4.26 30.33 -14.73
C LYS A 196 3.98 31.78 -15.18
N GLY A 197 4.82 32.74 -14.78
CA GLY A 197 4.71 34.13 -15.22
C GLY A 197 3.44 34.86 -14.76
N TYR A 198 2.83 34.48 -13.63
CA TYR A 198 1.61 35.13 -13.15
C TYR A 198 1.82 36.62 -12.83
N THR A 199 0.88 37.46 -13.28
CA THR A 199 0.83 38.88 -12.91
C THR A 199 0.20 39.02 -11.52
N ILE A 200 1.06 39.07 -10.51
CA ILE A 200 0.65 39.20 -9.11
C ILE A 200 0.72 40.68 -8.71
N PRO A 201 -0.36 41.26 -8.15
CA PRO A 201 -0.37 42.65 -7.68
C PRO A 201 0.60 42.85 -6.51
N LEU A 202 1.04 44.09 -6.32
CA LEU A 202 2.12 44.43 -5.38
C LEU A 202 1.75 44.13 -3.93
N ASP A 203 0.49 44.36 -3.55
CA ASP A 203 -0.04 44.08 -2.20
C ASP A 203 0.15 42.61 -1.82
N LYS A 204 -0.17 41.67 -2.71
CA LYS A 204 -0.02 40.23 -2.45
C LYS A 204 1.43 39.77 -2.50
N ARG A 205 2.28 40.43 -3.28
CA ARG A 205 3.74 40.16 -3.28
C ARG A 205 4.38 40.57 -1.96
N LEU A 206 3.99 41.72 -1.42
CA LEU A 206 4.53 42.26 -0.19
C LEU A 206 3.85 41.68 1.06
N ALA A 207 2.68 41.06 0.94
CA ALA A 207 1.95 40.48 2.07
C ALA A 207 2.73 39.42 2.85
N ALA A 208 3.61 38.66 2.18
CA ALA A 208 4.47 37.68 2.84
C ALA A 208 5.78 38.29 3.40
N ASP A 209 6.06 39.56 3.11
CA ASP A 209 7.27 40.24 3.52
C ASP A 209 7.11 40.78 4.96
N GLY A 210 7.58 40.00 5.93
CA GLY A 210 7.54 40.32 7.35
C GLY A 210 8.42 41.51 7.78
N ARG A 211 9.04 42.25 6.84
CA ARG A 211 9.85 43.44 7.14
C ARG A 211 9.09 44.50 7.93
N ASN A 212 7.78 44.63 7.70
CA ASN A 212 6.91 45.56 8.42
C ASN A 212 6.66 45.15 9.88
N LEU A 213 6.95 43.90 10.27
CA LEU A 213 6.84 43.42 11.65
C LEU A 213 8.08 43.79 12.50
N ASN A 214 9.19 44.17 11.87
CA ASN A 214 10.42 44.55 12.56
C ASN A 214 10.37 46.03 12.96
N SER A 215 10.13 46.34 14.23
CA SER A 215 10.36 47.67 14.76
C SER A 215 11.87 47.89 14.95
N LEU A 216 12.49 48.75 14.13
CA LEU A 216 13.88 49.14 14.31
C LEU A 216 14.01 50.00 15.57
N GLN A 217 14.37 49.40 16.70
CA GLN A 217 14.71 50.11 17.93
C GLN A 217 16.19 50.54 17.87
N ILE A 218 16.44 51.85 17.92
CA ILE A 218 17.80 52.41 17.95
C ILE A 218 18.22 52.56 19.42
N ASN A 219 19.46 52.21 19.73
CA ASN A 219 20.00 52.31 21.10
C ASN A 219 20.35 53.77 21.45
N ASP A 220 19.84 54.27 22.58
CA ASP A 220 20.08 55.65 23.05
C ASP A 220 21.57 55.96 23.32
N LYS A 221 22.41 54.94 23.52
CA LYS A 221 23.86 55.12 23.62
C LYS A 221 24.48 55.74 22.36
N PHE A 222 23.85 55.58 21.19
CA PHE A 222 24.28 56.25 19.97
C PHE A 222 24.11 57.77 20.06
N ALA A 223 23.05 58.26 20.75
CA ALA A 223 22.87 59.68 21.00
C ALA A 223 23.99 60.20 21.91
N ASN A 224 24.25 59.52 23.04
CA ASN A 224 25.33 59.89 23.96
C ASN A 224 26.71 59.91 23.27
N LEU A 225 26.99 58.90 22.42
CA LEU A 225 28.24 58.85 21.67
C LEU A 225 28.33 60.03 20.67
N SER A 226 27.25 60.35 19.98
CA SER A 226 27.22 61.49 19.04
C SER A 226 27.46 62.83 19.73
N GLU A 227 26.88 63.03 20.92
CA GLU A 227 27.09 64.23 21.72
C GLU A 227 28.55 64.36 22.17
N VAL A 228 29.14 63.28 22.69
CA VAL A 228 30.56 63.28 23.10
C VAL A 228 31.48 63.62 21.93
N TYR A 229 31.22 63.07 20.73
CA TYR A 229 32.00 63.40 19.53
C TYR A 229 31.85 64.87 19.13
N ILE A 230 30.64 65.44 19.22
CA ILE A 230 30.40 66.86 18.92
C ILE A 230 31.17 67.76 19.89
N PHE A 231 31.10 67.48 21.20
CA PHE A 231 31.83 68.27 22.21
C PHE A 231 33.35 68.12 22.06
N PHE A 232 33.83 66.92 21.72
CA PHE A 232 35.25 66.69 21.46
C PHE A 232 35.74 67.49 20.25
N LEU A 233 34.99 67.49 19.14
CA LEU A 233 35.35 68.24 17.93
C LEU A 233 35.31 69.76 18.13
N LEU A 234 34.29 70.27 18.84
CA LEU A 234 34.22 71.68 19.21
C LEU A 234 35.36 72.07 20.16
N GLY A 235 35.69 71.23 21.13
CA GLY A 235 36.82 71.42 22.03
C GLY A 235 38.16 71.43 21.29
N LEU A 236 38.34 70.54 20.30
CA LEU A 236 39.52 70.50 19.45
C LEU A 236 39.62 71.73 18.54
N LEU A 237 38.51 72.19 17.96
CA LEU A 237 38.46 73.45 17.19
C LEU A 237 38.80 74.66 18.07
N TYR A 238 38.24 74.72 19.28
CA TYR A 238 38.54 75.77 20.26
C TYR A 238 40.02 75.73 20.67
N TYR A 239 40.57 74.54 20.93
CA TYR A 239 41.98 74.36 21.25
C TYR A 239 42.90 74.85 20.12
N ILE A 240 42.59 74.50 18.86
CA ILE A 240 43.36 74.96 17.69
C ILE A 240 43.30 76.49 17.56
N THR A 241 42.10 77.08 17.65
CA THR A 241 41.94 78.53 17.51
C THR A 241 42.57 79.32 18.67
N PHE A 242 42.44 78.83 19.90
CA PHE A 242 42.88 79.54 21.10
C PHE A 242 44.36 79.34 21.43
N ASN A 243 44.92 78.13 21.27
CA ASN A 243 46.32 77.83 21.62
C ASN A 243 47.26 77.83 20.41
N LEU A 244 46.80 77.46 19.21
CA LEU A 244 47.67 77.35 18.04
C LEU A 244 47.69 78.63 17.19
N ILE A 245 46.56 79.32 17.06
CA ILE A 245 46.41 80.48 16.17
C ILE A 245 46.56 81.81 16.92
N ARG A 246 45.97 81.93 18.11
CA ARG A 246 45.99 83.16 18.93
C ARG A 246 47.39 83.70 19.33
N PRO A 247 48.43 82.89 19.61
CA PRO A 247 49.76 83.43 19.94
C PRO A 247 50.58 83.90 18.71
N TYR A 248 50.04 83.77 17.49
CA TYR A 248 50.68 84.20 16.24
C TYR A 248 49.95 85.37 15.54
N ILE A 249 49.00 86.00 16.23
CA ILE A 249 48.32 87.25 15.85
C ILE A 249 48.65 88.29 16.93
#